data_AF-A0A2K0TDY1-F1
#
_entry.id   AF-A0A2K0TDY1-F1
#
_cell.length_a   1.000
_cell.length_b   1.000
_cell.length_c   1.000
_cell.angle_alpha   90.00
_cell.angle_beta   90.00
_cell.angle_gamma   90.00
#
_symmetry.space_group_name_H-M   'P 1'
#
loop_
_entity.id
_entity.type
_entity.pdbx_description
1 polymer ?
#
loop_
_entity_poly.entity_id
_entity_poly.type
_entity_poly.pdbx_seq_one_letter_code
_entity_poly.pdbx_strand_id
1 'polypeptide(L)'
;MSGRNNKKQSKKSQKKGAQQQQRPEAEEAQGRAGPSSKVPQVPQLVLPSTPSPRNPTSADASSSKRRLAVAQSPTPHSTGNIQKDDEETLKILALPKVRSKLPPEISQQVQEVMGGNRHGKRSISQLSSLTIGTSPPAKQRMIENDRQRAESIIEDRLQTKEAYLAQSEELVAILNNAWHAGSLNLREDEFRSQIETLGRLITALRGDVVVIRTSRHELSGRLMDDMIWQQDRQNTDWAYLDLLISRYKTPEGARLSLFAPRDPSAQERFRKKVLKAYDAIDEDLLWCVISGKYFPASTMKAAHIVRYNLGEPSARHLFGPPGDKDGHLMSDKNGIPMYERYEKAFDDARLVIVPDGDSEKGCWKVYCLDDPDTHKPSKAVPFGRELHGRSLQFQNDFRPSSRYLYFAFCMSILRKQRHEVPGWWRDYLVDGPGKVWATPGTYLRTSTLRKLAHQIGHMTEEEVAVFAPGPAREDKDDNEDEDMKSLRDSVIAFHQQNSPTPATHRDERLSERDKRGDESGEEDEEDEEY
;
A
#
# COMPACT_ATOMS: atom_id res chain seq x y z
N MET A 1 -54.34 67.33 23.85
CA MET A 1 -54.33 67.49 22.38
C MET A 1 -53.87 66.19 21.75
N SER A 2 -54.63 65.74 20.75
CA SER A 2 -54.40 64.73 19.68
C SER A 2 -53.16 63.80 19.76
N GLY A 3 -53.25 62.50 19.49
CA GLY A 3 -54.34 61.67 18.99
C GLY A 3 -53.83 60.29 18.49
N ARG A 4 -54.75 59.29 18.47
CA ARG A 4 -55.00 58.22 17.46
C ARG A 4 -53.80 57.49 16.82
N ASN A 5 -53.80 56.18 16.51
CA ASN A 5 -54.84 55.15 16.38
C ASN A 5 -54.18 53.78 16.08
N ASN A 6 -54.78 52.69 16.61
CA ASN A 6 -55.15 51.40 15.99
C ASN A 6 -54.37 50.86 14.75
N LYS A 7 -54.14 49.55 14.55
CA LYS A 7 -55.17 48.49 14.49
C LYS A 7 -54.55 47.08 14.31
N LYS A 8 -55.18 46.09 14.94
CA LYS A 8 -55.05 44.63 14.73
C LYS A 8 -55.30 44.19 13.28
N GLN A 9 -54.74 43.05 12.87
CA GLN A 9 -55.47 42.04 12.08
C GLN A 9 -54.91 40.62 12.27
N SER A 10 -55.80 39.70 12.65
CA SER A 10 -55.63 38.25 12.62
C SER A 10 -56.07 37.69 11.26
N LYS A 11 -55.49 36.57 10.80
CA LYS A 11 -56.19 35.62 9.92
C LYS A 11 -55.92 34.17 10.33
N LYS A 12 -56.98 33.53 10.83
CA LYS A 12 -57.28 32.09 10.78
C LYS A 12 -57.70 31.70 9.37
N SER A 13 -57.39 30.48 8.93
CA SER A 13 -58.25 29.53 8.17
C SER A 13 -57.39 28.30 7.79
N GLN A 14 -57.69 27.09 8.30
CA GLN A 14 -58.55 26.04 7.69
C GLN A 14 -57.92 25.40 6.43
N LYS A 15 -57.98 24.11 6.11
CA LYS A 15 -58.55 22.86 6.66
C LYS A 15 -58.25 21.78 5.58
N LYS A 16 -58.33 20.49 5.95
CA LYS A 16 -58.42 19.25 5.11
C LYS A 16 -57.07 18.56 4.84
N GLY A 17 -56.94 17.24 4.97
CA GLY A 17 -57.94 16.21 5.23
C GLY A 17 -57.29 14.89 5.63
N ALA A 18 -57.98 14.18 6.52
CA ALA A 18 -57.69 12.81 6.90
C ALA A 18 -58.16 11.85 5.78
N GLN A 19 -57.39 10.80 5.53
CA GLN A 19 -57.88 9.60 4.86
C GLN A 19 -57.57 8.40 5.76
N GLN A 20 -58.67 7.85 6.25
CA GLN A 20 -58.80 6.64 7.05
C GLN A 20 -59.05 5.51 6.05
N GLN A 21 -58.15 4.53 5.98
CA GLN A 21 -58.40 3.29 5.26
C GLN A 21 -58.47 2.13 6.26
N GLN A 22 -59.58 1.42 6.14
CA GLN A 22 -60.04 0.32 6.97
C GLN A 22 -59.28 -0.97 6.63
N ARG A 23 -59.13 -1.82 7.66
CA ARG A 23 -58.87 -3.26 7.59
C ARG A 23 -59.89 -3.97 6.66
N PRO A 24 -59.58 -5.21 6.24
CA PRO A 24 -60.30 -6.29 6.90
C PRO A 24 -59.39 -7.40 7.45
N GLU A 25 -59.93 -7.99 8.51
CA GLU A 25 -59.51 -9.19 9.21
C GLU A 25 -59.89 -10.45 8.42
N ALA A 26 -59.02 -11.46 8.49
CA ALA A 26 -59.29 -12.89 8.29
C ALA A 26 -58.04 -13.60 8.83
N GLU A 27 -58.05 -14.72 9.54
CA GLU A 27 -59.10 -15.50 10.16
C GLU A 27 -58.35 -16.43 11.13
N GLU A 28 -58.99 -16.72 12.26
CA GLU A 28 -58.48 -17.53 13.36
C GLU A 28 -58.57 -19.03 13.02
N ALA A 29 -57.50 -19.80 13.25
CA ALA A 29 -57.59 -21.24 13.35
C ALA A 29 -56.66 -21.77 14.45
N GLN A 30 -57.26 -22.04 15.61
CA GLN A 30 -56.68 -22.81 16.70
C GLN A 30 -56.64 -24.30 16.33
N GLY A 31 -55.55 -25.00 16.65
CA GLY A 31 -55.42 -26.44 16.44
C GLY A 31 -54.33 -27.08 17.32
N ARG A 32 -54.80 -27.74 18.37
CA ARG A 32 -54.10 -28.46 19.46
C ARG A 32 -53.00 -29.48 19.08
N ALA A 33 -52.13 -29.68 20.08
CA ALA A 33 -51.52 -30.93 20.57
C ALA A 33 -50.31 -31.55 19.82
N GLY A 34 -49.21 -31.76 20.56
CA GLY A 34 -48.18 -32.77 20.25
C GLY A 34 -48.70 -34.22 20.42
N PRO A 35 -47.87 -35.29 20.39
CA PRO A 35 -46.44 -35.32 20.76
C PRO A 35 -45.55 -36.23 19.88
N SER A 36 -44.28 -36.37 20.32
CA SER A 36 -43.46 -37.59 20.22
C SER A 36 -42.52 -37.78 19.01
N SER A 37 -41.22 -37.67 19.33
CA SER A 37 -40.16 -38.66 19.09
C SER A 37 -40.22 -39.48 17.79
N LYS A 38 -39.19 -39.31 16.93
CA LYS A 38 -38.36 -40.42 16.44
C LYS A 38 -37.16 -39.92 15.62
N VAL A 39 -35.98 -40.31 16.11
CA VAL A 39 -34.68 -40.30 15.44
C VAL A 39 -34.70 -41.29 14.26
N PRO A 40 -34.20 -40.94 13.05
CA PRO A 40 -33.88 -41.94 12.04
C PRO A 40 -32.43 -42.41 12.20
N GLN A 41 -32.28 -43.69 12.51
CA GLN A 41 -31.02 -44.43 12.46
C GLN A 41 -30.49 -44.51 11.02
N VAL A 42 -29.18 -44.27 10.88
CA VAL A 42 -28.39 -44.54 9.67
C VAL A 42 -28.07 -46.05 9.63
N PRO A 43 -28.33 -46.78 8.53
CA PRO A 43 -27.91 -48.16 8.40
C PRO A 43 -26.40 -48.27 8.13
N GLN A 44 -25.73 -49.07 8.96
CA GLN A 44 -24.34 -49.51 8.78
C GLN A 44 -24.21 -50.35 7.50
N LEU A 45 -23.22 -50.00 6.67
CA LEU A 45 -22.79 -50.79 5.52
C LEU A 45 -21.81 -51.88 5.97
N VAL A 46 -22.20 -53.12 5.69
CA VAL A 46 -21.48 -54.37 5.95
C VAL A 46 -20.33 -54.54 4.96
N LEU A 47 -19.12 -54.77 5.48
CA LEU A 47 -17.97 -55.30 4.74
C LEU A 47 -18.14 -56.80 4.48
N PRO A 48 -17.68 -57.32 3.33
CA PRO A 48 -17.25 -58.71 3.26
C PRO A 48 -15.74 -58.83 2.99
N SER A 49 -15.13 -59.73 3.76
CA SER A 49 -13.74 -60.13 3.78
C SER A 49 -13.40 -61.15 2.68
N THR A 50 -12.24 -60.94 2.01
CA THR A 50 -11.23 -61.94 1.54
C THR A 50 -11.64 -63.08 0.57
N PRO A 51 -10.74 -63.69 -0.25
CA PRO A 51 -9.30 -63.86 -0.02
C PRO A 51 -8.34 -63.71 -1.22
N SER A 52 -7.05 -63.56 -0.88
CA SER A 52 -5.89 -63.77 -1.78
C SER A 52 -5.79 -65.21 -2.29
N PRO A 53 -5.07 -65.42 -3.40
CA PRO A 53 -3.81 -66.15 -3.27
C PRO A 53 -2.63 -65.61 -4.11
N ARG A 54 -1.47 -66.18 -3.78
CA ARG A 54 -0.05 -65.89 -4.09
C ARG A 54 0.35 -65.91 -5.59
N ASN A 55 1.17 -64.92 -5.99
CA ASN A 55 2.48 -64.91 -6.72
C ASN A 55 2.84 -66.00 -7.78
N PRO A 56 3.84 -65.79 -8.70
CA PRO A 56 4.66 -64.61 -9.05
C PRO A 56 4.88 -64.38 -10.58
N THR A 57 5.80 -63.47 -10.92
CA THR A 57 6.57 -63.32 -12.19
C THR A 57 5.86 -62.83 -13.46
N SER A 58 6.12 -61.58 -13.85
CA SER A 58 6.76 -61.27 -15.14
C SER A 58 7.14 -59.79 -15.20
N ALA A 59 8.37 -59.55 -15.66
CA ALA A 59 8.86 -58.23 -16.02
C ALA A 59 8.00 -57.65 -17.15
N ASP A 60 7.61 -56.38 -17.03
CA ASP A 60 7.30 -55.57 -18.20
C ASP A 60 7.67 -54.11 -17.98
N ALA A 61 8.42 -53.61 -18.95
CA ALA A 61 8.97 -52.28 -19.01
C ALA A 61 7.85 -51.28 -19.36
N SER A 62 7.46 -50.46 -18.39
CA SER A 62 6.64 -49.27 -18.65
C SER A 62 7.50 -48.02 -18.49
N SER A 63 7.85 -47.42 -19.63
CA SER A 63 8.52 -46.13 -19.75
C SER A 63 7.64 -45.01 -19.20
N SER A 64 7.77 -44.70 -17.92
CA SER A 64 7.24 -43.45 -17.36
C SER A 64 8.11 -42.29 -17.85
N LYS A 65 7.64 -41.59 -18.87
CA LYS A 65 8.15 -40.26 -19.27
C LYS A 65 8.01 -39.31 -18.07
N ARG A 66 9.09 -39.20 -17.29
CA ARG A 66 9.29 -38.19 -16.28
C ARG A 66 9.37 -36.85 -17.02
N ARG A 67 8.27 -36.11 -17.08
CA ARG A 67 8.29 -34.70 -17.50
C ARG A 67 9.21 -33.98 -16.52
N LEU A 68 10.35 -33.52 -17.03
CA LEU A 68 11.21 -32.56 -16.35
C LEU A 68 10.34 -31.36 -15.97
N ALA A 69 10.47 -30.90 -14.73
CA ALA A 69 9.86 -29.67 -14.28
C ALA A 69 10.36 -28.54 -15.19
N VAL A 70 9.44 -27.93 -15.93
CA VAL A 70 9.69 -26.66 -16.61
C VAL A 70 9.96 -25.65 -15.50
N ALA A 71 11.21 -25.19 -15.41
CA ALA A 71 11.56 -24.09 -14.54
C ALA A 71 10.64 -22.91 -14.89
N GLN A 72 9.90 -22.41 -13.91
CA GLN A 72 9.10 -21.21 -14.06
C GLN A 72 10.06 -20.09 -14.50
N SER A 73 9.86 -19.57 -15.70
CA SER A 73 10.57 -18.41 -16.22
C SER A 73 10.35 -17.23 -15.27
N PRO A 74 11.41 -16.49 -14.89
CA PRO A 74 11.29 -15.33 -14.02
C PRO A 74 10.36 -14.29 -14.68
N THR A 75 9.30 -13.90 -13.99
CA THR A 75 8.37 -12.86 -14.45
C THR A 75 9.08 -11.49 -14.48
N PRO A 76 9.09 -10.76 -15.61
CA PRO A 76 9.93 -9.58 -15.83
C PRO A 76 9.39 -8.26 -15.22
N HIS A 77 8.56 -8.31 -14.18
CA HIS A 77 7.85 -7.14 -13.63
C HIS A 77 8.58 -6.40 -12.50
N SER A 78 9.91 -6.39 -12.50
CA SER A 78 10.69 -5.71 -11.48
C SER A 78 11.69 -4.76 -12.12
N THR A 79 11.31 -3.49 -12.27
CA THR A 79 12.28 -2.38 -12.16
C THR A 79 12.67 -2.22 -10.69
N GLY A 80 13.03 -3.34 -10.04
CA GLY A 80 13.57 -3.33 -8.69
C GLY A 80 14.75 -2.39 -8.63
N ASN A 81 15.00 -1.77 -7.46
CA ASN A 81 16.00 -0.71 -7.30
C ASN A 81 17.30 -1.09 -8.06
N ILE A 82 17.41 -0.55 -9.28
CA ILE A 82 18.28 -1.11 -10.33
C ILE A 82 19.74 -1.00 -9.89
N GLN A 83 20.03 0.02 -9.08
CA GLN A 83 21.31 0.27 -8.44
C GLN A 83 21.70 -0.82 -7.42
N LYS A 84 20.73 -1.39 -6.71
CA LYS A 84 20.99 -2.40 -5.66
C LYS A 84 21.45 -3.73 -6.27
N ASP A 85 20.83 -4.14 -7.39
CA ASP A 85 21.20 -5.37 -8.10
C ASP A 85 22.61 -5.25 -8.70
N ASP A 86 22.97 -4.05 -9.19
CA ASP A 86 24.33 -3.75 -9.66
C ASP A 86 25.34 -3.76 -8.53
N GLU A 87 24.98 -3.18 -7.36
CA GLU A 87 25.85 -3.17 -6.19
C GLU A 87 26.11 -4.58 -5.66
N GLU A 88 25.10 -5.44 -5.64
CA GLU A 88 25.25 -6.86 -5.26
C GLU A 88 26.12 -7.62 -6.27
N THR A 89 25.90 -7.39 -7.57
CA THR A 89 26.75 -7.94 -8.63
C THR A 89 28.21 -7.53 -8.43
N LEU A 90 28.46 -6.25 -8.18
CA LEU A 90 29.80 -5.72 -7.91
C LEU A 90 30.42 -6.29 -6.63
N LYS A 91 29.63 -6.53 -5.57
CA LYS A 91 30.11 -7.18 -4.34
C LYS A 91 30.55 -8.62 -4.58
N ILE A 92 29.80 -9.37 -5.40
CA ILE A 92 30.15 -10.74 -5.76
C ILE A 92 31.43 -10.74 -6.63
N LEU A 93 31.49 -9.86 -7.63
CA LEU A 93 32.64 -9.68 -8.51
C LEU A 93 33.92 -9.22 -7.78
N ALA A 94 33.79 -8.53 -6.64
CA ALA A 94 34.94 -8.13 -5.83
C ALA A 94 35.67 -9.29 -5.14
N LEU A 95 35.09 -10.50 -5.15
CA LEU A 95 35.67 -11.74 -4.61
C LEU A 95 36.33 -11.56 -3.21
N PRO A 96 35.65 -10.94 -2.22
CA PRO A 96 36.31 -10.48 -0.99
C PRO A 96 36.99 -11.59 -0.19
N LYS A 97 36.49 -12.83 -0.27
CA LYS A 97 37.03 -13.99 0.45
C LYS A 97 38.27 -14.60 -0.19
N VAL A 98 38.39 -14.46 -1.52
CA VAL A 98 39.45 -15.10 -2.31
C VAL A 98 40.59 -14.12 -2.58
N ARG A 99 40.27 -12.82 -2.74
CA ARG A 99 41.23 -11.80 -3.16
C ARG A 99 42.49 -11.72 -2.29
N SER A 100 42.38 -11.87 -0.97
CA SER A 100 43.52 -11.83 -0.05
C SER A 100 44.44 -13.07 -0.12
N LYS A 101 43.99 -14.13 -0.81
CA LYS A 101 44.71 -15.41 -0.95
C LYS A 101 45.23 -15.63 -2.37
N LEU A 102 44.99 -14.69 -3.29
CA LEU A 102 45.49 -14.75 -4.66
C LEU A 102 46.97 -14.38 -4.70
N PRO A 103 47.79 -15.10 -5.50
CA PRO A 103 49.12 -14.62 -5.86
C PRO A 103 49.07 -13.21 -6.47
N PRO A 104 50.12 -12.39 -6.32
CA PRO A 104 50.14 -11.02 -6.83
C PRO A 104 49.78 -10.92 -8.31
N GLU A 105 50.27 -11.85 -9.13
CA GLU A 105 50.04 -11.89 -10.58
C GLU A 105 48.56 -12.15 -10.90
N ILE A 106 47.93 -13.08 -10.19
CA ILE A 106 46.51 -13.40 -10.36
C ILE A 106 45.63 -12.28 -9.79
N SER A 107 46.03 -11.68 -8.66
CA SER A 107 45.34 -10.51 -8.10
C SER A 107 45.38 -9.33 -9.07
N GLN A 108 46.49 -9.12 -9.77
CA GLN A 108 46.61 -8.07 -10.79
C GLN A 108 45.68 -8.37 -11.98
N GLN A 109 45.68 -9.60 -12.51
CA GLN A 109 44.78 -9.99 -13.61
C GLN A 109 43.31 -9.79 -13.22
N VAL A 110 42.91 -10.25 -12.03
CA VAL A 110 41.55 -10.02 -11.50
C VAL A 110 41.24 -8.53 -11.40
N GLN A 111 42.20 -7.70 -10.98
CA GLN A 111 42.02 -6.26 -10.88
C GLN A 111 41.93 -5.57 -12.25
N GLU A 112 42.64 -6.06 -13.26
CA GLU A 112 42.57 -5.56 -14.64
C GLU A 112 41.19 -5.85 -15.25
N VAL A 113 40.68 -7.08 -15.09
CA VAL A 113 39.32 -7.47 -15.52
C VAL A 113 38.27 -6.59 -14.86
N MET A 114 38.39 -6.36 -13.55
CA MET A 114 37.48 -5.50 -12.79
C MET A 114 37.62 -4.00 -13.11
N GLY A 115 38.81 -3.57 -13.54
CA GLY A 115 39.13 -2.17 -13.83
C GLY A 115 38.74 -1.71 -15.23
N GLY A 116 38.71 -2.64 -16.20
CA GLY A 116 38.41 -2.37 -17.61
C GLY A 116 37.06 -1.67 -17.83
N ASN A 117 36.09 -1.86 -16.95
CA ASN A 117 34.74 -1.33 -17.13
C ASN A 117 34.55 0.14 -16.70
N ARG A 118 35.56 0.79 -16.08
CA ARG A 118 35.40 2.17 -15.59
C ARG A 118 35.49 3.25 -16.68
N HIS A 119 35.96 2.92 -17.88
CA HIS A 119 36.19 3.89 -18.97
C HIS A 119 35.00 4.05 -19.92
N GLY A 120 33.91 3.31 -19.70
CA GLY A 120 32.73 3.29 -20.60
C GLY A 120 31.63 4.31 -20.30
N LYS A 121 31.74 5.18 -19.28
CA LYS A 121 30.74 6.23 -19.02
C LYS A 121 30.78 7.29 -20.13
N ARG A 122 30.14 7.01 -21.25
CA ARG A 122 29.89 8.00 -22.29
C ARG A 122 28.96 9.06 -21.71
N SER A 123 29.45 10.30 -21.70
CA SER A 123 28.63 11.47 -21.40
C SER A 123 27.49 11.55 -22.42
N ILE A 124 26.24 11.56 -21.94
CA ILE A 124 24.99 11.66 -22.74
C ILE A 124 24.89 13.01 -23.50
N SER A 125 25.90 13.87 -23.42
CA SER A 125 25.89 15.24 -23.92
C SER A 125 26.17 15.42 -25.42
N GLN A 126 26.03 14.39 -26.27
CA GLN A 126 26.37 14.51 -27.70
C GLN A 126 25.34 13.87 -28.63
N LEU A 127 24.15 14.46 -28.72
CA LEU A 127 23.21 14.22 -29.82
C LEU A 127 22.71 15.57 -30.35
N SER A 128 23.33 16.08 -31.41
CA SER A 128 22.69 17.02 -32.34
C SER A 128 23.50 17.18 -33.62
N SER A 129 22.98 16.63 -34.72
CA SER A 129 23.27 17.08 -36.09
C SER A 129 21.93 17.24 -36.82
N LEU A 130 21.60 18.48 -37.18
CA LEU A 130 20.31 18.90 -37.71
C LEU A 130 20.29 18.79 -39.24
N THR A 131 19.32 18.06 -39.78
CA THR A 131 18.88 18.15 -41.18
C THR A 131 17.63 19.02 -41.23
N ILE A 132 17.60 19.99 -42.15
CA ILE A 132 16.52 20.98 -42.31
C ILE A 132 15.37 20.31 -43.07
N GLY A 133 14.44 19.71 -42.33
CA GLY A 133 13.12 19.30 -42.79
C GLY A 133 12.05 19.99 -41.93
N THR A 134 10.89 20.26 -42.51
CA THR A 134 9.74 20.91 -41.86
C THR A 134 9.49 20.32 -40.46
N SER A 135 9.57 21.19 -39.45
CA SER A 135 9.48 20.84 -38.02
C SER A 135 8.19 20.07 -37.71
N PRO A 136 8.28 18.87 -37.09
CA PRO A 136 7.11 18.26 -36.46
C PRO A 136 6.52 19.18 -35.37
N PRO A 137 5.22 19.06 -35.05
CA PRO A 137 4.61 19.78 -33.93
C PRO A 137 5.33 19.44 -32.62
N ALA A 138 5.38 20.40 -31.69
CA ALA A 138 6.18 20.31 -30.45
C ALA A 138 5.95 19.03 -29.63
N LYS A 139 4.69 18.55 -29.56
CA LYS A 139 4.34 17.30 -28.87
C LYS A 139 4.99 16.06 -29.52
N GLN A 140 5.04 16.00 -30.84
CA GLN A 140 5.60 14.86 -31.56
C GLN A 140 7.12 14.79 -31.40
N ARG A 141 7.79 15.94 -31.34
CA ARG A 141 9.23 16.02 -31.01
C ARG A 141 9.52 15.53 -29.60
N MET A 142 8.67 15.87 -28.64
CA MET A 142 8.81 15.44 -27.26
C MET A 142 8.69 13.92 -27.12
N ILE A 143 7.65 13.32 -27.70
CA ILE A 143 7.44 11.86 -27.70
C ILE A 143 8.62 11.14 -28.35
N GLU A 144 9.13 11.65 -29.47
CA GLU A 144 10.29 11.05 -30.15
C GLU A 144 11.58 11.17 -29.32
N ASN A 145 11.78 12.31 -28.63
CA ASN A 145 12.91 12.46 -27.72
C ASN A 145 12.82 11.49 -26.53
N ASP A 146 11.62 11.30 -25.97
CA ASP A 146 11.40 10.36 -24.87
C ASP A 146 11.60 8.92 -25.31
N ARG A 147 11.17 8.57 -26.53
CA ARG A 147 11.45 7.27 -27.15
C ARG A 147 12.95 7.01 -27.28
N GLN A 148 13.68 7.95 -27.87
CA GLN A 148 15.14 7.82 -28.04
C GLN A 148 15.86 7.71 -26.70
N ARG A 149 15.40 8.47 -25.69
CA ARG A 149 15.92 8.40 -24.33
C ARG A 149 15.63 7.05 -23.68
N ALA A 150 14.42 6.50 -23.82
CA ALA A 150 14.06 5.19 -23.31
C ALA A 150 14.90 4.07 -23.96
N GLU A 151 15.03 4.09 -25.30
CA GLU A 151 15.86 3.14 -26.04
C GLU A 151 17.33 3.22 -25.63
N SER A 152 17.86 4.44 -25.40
CA SER A 152 19.23 4.67 -24.93
C SER A 152 19.47 4.09 -23.53
N ILE A 153 18.53 4.28 -22.60
CA ILE A 153 18.62 3.71 -21.24
C ILE A 153 18.66 2.18 -21.29
N ILE A 154 17.82 1.55 -22.12
CA ILE A 154 17.78 0.09 -22.25
C ILE A 154 19.05 -0.45 -22.89
N GLU A 155 19.58 0.25 -23.90
CA GLU A 155 20.83 -0.10 -24.56
C GLU A 155 22.03 0.00 -23.60
N ASP A 156 22.15 1.09 -22.83
CA ASP A 156 23.18 1.25 -21.80
C ASP A 156 23.09 0.15 -20.74
N ARG A 157 21.86 -0.21 -20.35
CA ARG A 157 21.61 -1.30 -19.41
C ARG A 157 22.05 -2.65 -19.96
N LEU A 158 21.71 -2.94 -21.22
CA LEU A 158 22.11 -4.16 -21.89
C LEU A 158 23.63 -4.28 -21.95
N GLN A 159 24.31 -3.21 -22.38
CA GLN A 159 25.77 -3.17 -22.47
C GLN A 159 26.43 -3.37 -21.11
N THR A 160 25.90 -2.75 -20.05
CA THR A 160 26.39 -2.93 -18.68
C THR A 160 26.28 -4.40 -18.24
N LYS A 161 25.15 -5.05 -18.50
CA LYS A 161 24.93 -6.46 -18.14
C LYS A 161 25.80 -7.41 -18.95
N GLU A 162 25.99 -7.14 -20.24
CA GLU A 162 26.92 -7.89 -21.10
C GLU A 162 28.37 -7.76 -20.62
N ALA A 163 28.78 -6.57 -20.20
CA ALA A 163 30.11 -6.35 -19.63
C ALA A 163 30.33 -7.11 -18.31
N TYR A 164 29.34 -7.11 -17.41
CA TYR A 164 29.41 -7.92 -16.18
C TYR A 164 29.43 -9.42 -16.45
N LEU A 165 28.69 -9.87 -17.46
CA LEU A 165 28.69 -11.26 -17.88
C LEU A 165 30.09 -11.67 -18.37
N ALA A 166 30.68 -10.90 -19.27
CA ALA A 166 32.02 -11.15 -19.80
C ALA A 166 33.08 -11.17 -18.69
N GLN A 167 33.05 -10.20 -17.76
CA GLN A 167 33.95 -10.16 -16.61
C GLN A 167 33.79 -11.39 -15.71
N SER A 168 32.56 -11.82 -15.44
CA SER A 168 32.30 -13.00 -14.61
C SER A 168 32.87 -14.28 -15.25
N GLU A 169 32.68 -14.44 -16.57
CA GLU A 169 33.18 -15.58 -17.33
C GLU A 169 34.72 -15.60 -17.35
N GLU A 170 35.34 -14.43 -17.55
CA GLU A 170 36.80 -14.28 -17.52
C GLU A 170 37.38 -14.57 -16.13
N LEU A 171 36.75 -14.08 -15.06
CA LEU A 171 37.17 -14.40 -13.69
C LEU A 171 37.10 -15.89 -13.39
N VAL A 172 36.06 -16.59 -13.83
CA VAL A 172 35.96 -18.05 -13.70
C VAL A 172 37.09 -18.75 -14.45
N ALA A 173 37.43 -18.28 -15.66
CA ALA A 173 38.54 -18.82 -16.44
C ALA A 173 39.90 -18.63 -15.72
N ILE A 174 40.18 -17.42 -15.22
CA ILE A 174 41.40 -17.11 -14.46
C ILE A 174 41.51 -17.99 -13.22
N LEU A 175 40.44 -18.08 -12.42
CA LEU A 175 40.42 -18.88 -11.20
C LEU A 175 40.62 -20.38 -11.47
N ASN A 176 39.97 -20.94 -12.50
CA ASN A 176 40.16 -22.33 -12.88
C ASN A 176 41.60 -22.61 -13.34
N ASN A 177 42.18 -21.73 -14.16
CA ASN A 177 43.56 -21.88 -14.62
C ASN A 177 44.56 -21.84 -13.45
N ALA A 178 44.40 -20.89 -12.53
CA ALA A 178 45.25 -20.77 -11.35
C ALA A 178 45.10 -21.98 -10.40
N TRP A 179 43.87 -22.49 -10.23
CA TRP A 179 43.61 -23.71 -9.46
C TRP A 179 44.33 -24.93 -10.05
N HIS A 180 44.19 -25.17 -11.35
CA HIS A 180 44.84 -26.30 -12.02
C HIS A 180 46.37 -26.18 -12.09
N ALA A 181 46.90 -24.96 -12.11
CA ALA A 181 48.34 -24.71 -12.00
C ALA A 181 48.89 -24.92 -10.57
N GLY A 182 48.03 -25.14 -9.57
CA GLY A 182 48.43 -25.26 -8.17
C GLY A 182 48.93 -23.94 -7.55
N SER A 183 48.63 -22.80 -8.18
CA SER A 183 49.08 -21.49 -7.71
C SER A 183 48.15 -20.86 -6.67
N LEU A 184 46.94 -21.40 -6.49
CA LEU A 184 45.98 -20.90 -5.50
C LEU A 184 46.16 -21.58 -4.14
N ASN A 185 46.44 -20.79 -3.09
CA ASN A 185 46.44 -21.24 -1.71
C ASN A 185 45.01 -21.21 -1.11
N LEU A 186 44.10 -21.93 -1.75
CA LEU A 186 42.70 -22.08 -1.32
C LEU A 186 42.44 -23.53 -0.95
N ARG A 187 41.54 -23.73 0.02
CA ARG A 187 40.97 -25.06 0.24
C ARG A 187 40.00 -25.40 -0.89
N GLU A 188 39.89 -26.68 -1.23
CA GLU A 188 39.05 -27.13 -2.33
C GLU A 188 37.56 -26.78 -2.15
N ASP A 189 37.06 -26.82 -0.92
CA ASP A 189 35.69 -26.41 -0.57
C ASP A 189 35.46 -24.91 -0.78
N GLU A 190 36.41 -24.06 -0.38
CA GLU A 190 36.36 -22.61 -0.61
C GLU A 190 36.38 -22.27 -2.10
N PHE A 191 37.25 -22.93 -2.86
CA PHE A 191 37.32 -22.76 -4.32
C PHE A 191 36.01 -23.18 -4.99
N ARG A 192 35.49 -24.38 -4.69
CA ARG A 192 34.22 -24.87 -5.24
C ARG A 192 33.06 -23.94 -4.90
N SER A 193 32.98 -23.46 -3.65
CA SER A 193 31.93 -22.52 -3.22
C SER A 193 32.00 -21.20 -3.99
N GLN A 194 33.21 -20.68 -4.26
CA GLN A 194 33.39 -19.45 -5.03
C GLN A 194 33.00 -19.64 -6.50
N ILE A 195 33.43 -20.74 -7.13
CA ILE A 195 33.06 -21.08 -8.51
C ILE A 195 31.55 -21.27 -8.64
N GLU A 196 30.91 -21.93 -7.68
CA GLU A 196 29.45 -22.09 -7.66
C GLU A 196 28.74 -20.74 -7.56
N THR A 197 29.23 -19.84 -6.69
CA THR A 197 28.68 -18.49 -6.54
C THR A 197 28.77 -17.69 -7.85
N LEU A 198 29.93 -17.73 -8.52
CA LEU A 198 30.12 -17.09 -9.82
C LEU A 198 29.27 -17.75 -10.92
N GLY A 199 29.12 -19.08 -10.91
CA GLY A 199 28.28 -19.81 -11.86
C GLY A 199 26.80 -19.43 -11.75
N ARG A 200 26.30 -19.24 -10.52
CA ARG A 200 24.95 -18.71 -10.27
C ARG A 200 24.80 -17.29 -10.82
N LEU A 201 25.79 -16.43 -10.58
CA LEU A 201 25.80 -15.05 -11.11
C LEU A 201 25.80 -15.02 -12.65
N ILE A 202 26.66 -15.80 -13.30
CA ILE A 202 26.70 -15.94 -14.78
C ILE A 202 25.35 -16.38 -15.32
N THR A 203 24.72 -17.37 -14.68
CA THR A 203 23.40 -17.86 -15.08
C THR A 203 22.33 -16.77 -14.96
N ALA A 204 22.34 -15.99 -13.87
CA ALA A 204 21.44 -14.86 -13.69
C ALA A 204 21.67 -13.77 -14.74
N LEU A 205 22.93 -13.35 -14.96
CA LEU A 205 23.28 -12.33 -15.96
C LEU A 205 22.92 -12.75 -17.39
N ARG A 206 23.11 -14.02 -17.77
CA ARG A 206 22.65 -14.54 -19.06
C ARG A 206 21.13 -14.45 -19.19
N GLY A 207 20.40 -14.79 -18.13
CA GLY A 207 18.95 -14.61 -18.06
C GLY A 207 18.55 -13.15 -18.31
N ASP A 208 19.16 -12.22 -17.58
CA ASP A 208 18.91 -10.77 -17.72
C ASP A 208 19.18 -10.28 -19.16
N VAL A 209 20.34 -10.62 -19.73
CA VAL A 209 20.71 -10.23 -21.10
C VAL A 209 19.71 -10.75 -22.13
N VAL A 210 19.29 -12.01 -22.01
CA VAL A 210 18.27 -12.60 -22.89
C VAL A 210 16.96 -11.83 -22.75
N VAL A 211 16.47 -11.61 -21.52
CA VAL A 211 15.21 -10.90 -21.26
C VAL A 211 15.26 -9.48 -21.83
N ILE A 212 16.33 -8.72 -21.58
CA ILE A 212 16.47 -7.34 -22.09
C ILE A 212 16.48 -7.33 -23.63
N ARG A 213 17.20 -8.26 -24.27
CA ARG A 213 17.23 -8.36 -25.74
C ARG A 213 15.88 -8.73 -26.33
N THR A 214 15.20 -9.74 -25.76
CA THR A 214 13.93 -10.24 -26.31
C THR A 214 12.76 -9.30 -26.02
N SER A 215 12.79 -8.59 -24.89
CA SER A 215 11.72 -7.68 -24.45
C SER A 215 12.08 -6.20 -24.65
N ARG A 216 13.10 -5.88 -25.46
CA ARG A 216 13.59 -4.50 -25.65
C ARG A 216 12.47 -3.50 -25.96
N HIS A 217 11.62 -3.82 -26.92
CA HIS A 217 10.54 -2.92 -27.34
C HIS A 217 9.45 -2.78 -26.28
N GLU A 218 9.13 -3.86 -25.56
CA GLU A 218 8.17 -3.83 -24.46
C GLU A 218 8.69 -2.98 -23.29
N LEU A 219 9.96 -3.19 -22.90
CA LEU A 219 10.63 -2.40 -21.88
C LEU A 219 10.70 -0.93 -22.30
N SER A 220 10.98 -0.64 -23.57
CA SER A 220 11.02 0.72 -24.10
C SER A 220 9.64 1.37 -24.10
N GLY A 221 8.60 0.62 -24.45
CA GLY A 221 7.22 1.06 -24.34
C GLY A 221 6.88 1.46 -22.92
N ARG A 222 7.11 0.57 -21.95
CA ARG A 222 6.85 0.85 -20.53
C ARG A 222 7.65 2.03 -19.98
N LEU A 223 8.92 2.16 -20.38
CA LEU A 223 9.75 3.28 -19.95
C LEU A 223 9.30 4.60 -20.58
N MET A 224 8.86 4.58 -21.85
CA MET A 224 8.21 5.74 -22.46
C MET A 224 6.93 6.09 -21.75
N ASP A 225 6.07 5.11 -21.45
CA ASP A 225 4.85 5.31 -20.70
C ASP A 225 5.20 5.98 -19.37
N ASP A 226 6.15 5.44 -18.61
CA ASP A 226 6.61 6.04 -17.34
C ASP A 226 7.14 7.48 -17.51
N MET A 227 7.83 7.79 -18.61
CA MET A 227 8.36 9.13 -18.88
C MET A 227 7.28 10.12 -19.29
N ILE A 228 6.35 9.71 -20.17
CA ILE A 228 5.17 10.47 -20.56
C ILE A 228 4.31 10.72 -19.33
N TRP A 229 4.09 9.67 -18.53
CA TRP A 229 3.43 9.77 -17.23
C TRP A 229 4.17 10.76 -16.34
N GLN A 230 5.50 10.70 -16.20
CA GLN A 230 6.25 11.66 -15.38
C GLN A 230 6.13 13.12 -15.83
N GLN A 231 5.96 13.38 -17.12
CA GLN A 231 5.70 14.72 -17.63
C GLN A 231 4.26 15.18 -17.33
N ASP A 232 3.27 14.31 -17.52
CA ASP A 232 1.87 14.59 -17.16
C ASP A 232 1.68 14.71 -15.64
N ARG A 233 2.51 14.03 -14.85
CA ARG A 233 2.58 14.15 -13.39
C ARG A 233 2.95 15.57 -12.92
N GLN A 234 3.53 16.43 -13.75
CA GLN A 234 4.32 17.53 -13.21
C GLN A 234 3.63 18.83 -12.76
N ASN A 235 2.30 19.04 -12.77
CA ASN A 235 1.82 20.38 -12.30
C ASN A 235 0.59 20.49 -11.40
N THR A 236 -0.37 19.57 -11.37
CA THR A 236 -1.61 19.78 -10.57
C THR A 236 -2.03 18.56 -9.76
N ASP A 237 -2.01 17.37 -10.36
CA ASP A 237 -2.41 16.13 -9.68
C ASP A 237 -1.52 15.80 -8.50
N TRP A 238 -0.20 15.86 -8.66
CA TRP A 238 0.72 15.61 -7.55
C TRP A 238 0.68 16.69 -6.49
N ALA A 239 0.41 17.95 -6.84
CA ALA A 239 0.22 18.99 -5.83
C ALA A 239 -1.03 18.69 -4.97
N TYR A 240 -2.09 18.18 -5.60
CA TYR A 240 -3.30 17.75 -4.91
C TYR A 240 -3.06 16.48 -4.07
N LEU A 241 -2.41 15.47 -4.62
CA LEU A 241 -2.09 14.23 -3.89
C LEU A 241 -1.09 14.49 -2.77
N ASP A 242 -0.06 15.31 -2.98
CA ASP A 242 0.88 15.72 -1.93
C ASP A 242 0.13 16.50 -0.84
N LEU A 243 -0.86 17.33 -1.18
CA LEU A 243 -1.72 17.97 -0.18
C LEU A 243 -2.47 16.91 0.64
N LEU A 244 -3.07 15.90 0.01
CA LEU A 244 -3.76 14.81 0.72
C LEU A 244 -2.80 13.98 1.57
N ILE A 245 -1.66 13.56 1.02
CA ILE A 245 -0.62 12.78 1.69
C ILE A 245 -0.02 13.55 2.85
N SER A 246 0.19 14.86 2.70
CA SER A 246 0.71 15.72 3.77
C SER A 246 -0.22 15.79 4.99
N ARG A 247 -1.51 15.42 4.84
CA ARG A 247 -2.46 15.30 5.96
C ARG A 247 -2.35 13.95 6.69
N TYR A 248 -1.66 12.98 6.10
CA TYR A 248 -1.32 11.72 6.77
C TYR A 248 -0.10 11.92 7.68
N LYS A 249 0.06 11.01 8.66
CA LYS A 249 0.99 11.09 9.81
C LYS A 249 2.29 11.83 9.49
N THR A 250 2.61 12.83 10.31
CA THR A 250 3.93 13.46 10.33
C THR A 250 4.97 12.35 10.53
N PRO A 251 6.01 12.26 9.68
CA PRO A 251 6.99 11.18 9.77
C PRO A 251 7.60 11.11 11.19
N GLU A 252 7.97 9.90 11.60
CA GLU A 252 8.59 9.65 12.91
C GLU A 252 9.83 10.56 13.06
N GLY A 253 9.87 11.35 14.13
CA GLY A 253 10.93 12.36 14.37
C GLY A 253 10.56 13.82 14.05
N ALA A 254 9.34 14.11 13.59
CA ALA A 254 8.89 15.48 13.37
C ALA A 254 8.77 16.27 14.69
N ARG A 255 9.43 17.44 14.76
CA ARG A 255 9.43 18.33 15.94
C ARG A 255 8.19 19.20 16.09
N LEU A 256 7.38 19.32 15.03
CA LEU A 256 6.18 20.14 14.98
C LEU A 256 5.03 19.31 14.39
N SER A 257 3.93 19.17 15.13
CA SER A 257 2.67 18.64 14.59
C SER A 257 1.93 19.77 13.90
N LEU A 258 1.71 19.66 12.58
CA LEU A 258 0.92 20.63 11.81
C LEU A 258 -0.60 20.48 12.05
N PHE A 259 -1.00 19.53 12.89
CA PHE A 259 -2.40 19.16 13.09
C PHE A 259 -2.86 19.62 14.46
N ALA A 260 -4.07 20.20 14.49
CA ALA A 260 -4.75 20.52 15.73
C ALA A 260 -4.86 19.26 16.60
N PRO A 261 -4.62 19.38 17.92
CA PRO A 261 -4.81 18.27 18.84
C PRO A 261 -6.26 17.76 18.73
N ARG A 262 -6.42 16.44 18.77
CA ARG A 262 -7.75 15.81 18.71
C ARG A 262 -8.52 16.16 19.97
N ASP A 263 -9.80 16.53 19.83
CA ASP A 263 -10.70 16.65 20.98
C ASP A 263 -10.85 15.27 21.66
N PRO A 264 -10.33 15.09 22.90
CA PRO A 264 -10.37 13.81 23.59
C PRO A 264 -11.80 13.32 23.79
N SER A 265 -12.74 14.24 24.03
CA SER A 265 -14.14 13.89 24.24
C SER A 265 -14.78 13.34 22.97
N ALA A 266 -14.45 13.91 21.81
CA ALA A 266 -14.94 13.42 20.53
C ALA A 266 -14.32 12.07 20.17
N GLN A 267 -13.02 11.87 20.45
CA GLN A 267 -12.36 10.58 20.24
C GLN A 267 -12.98 9.48 21.11
N GLU A 268 -13.31 9.78 22.36
CA GLU A 268 -13.97 8.82 23.24
C GLU A 268 -15.40 8.48 22.78
N ARG A 269 -16.16 9.49 22.33
CA ARG A 269 -17.49 9.26 21.72
C ARG A 269 -17.40 8.40 20.46
N PHE A 270 -16.44 8.69 19.59
CA PHE A 270 -16.17 7.89 18.39
C PHE A 270 -15.81 6.46 18.75
N ARG A 271 -14.89 6.26 19.70
CA ARG A 271 -14.49 4.92 20.19
C ARG A 271 -15.70 4.13 20.66
N LYS A 272 -16.53 4.70 21.54
CA LYS A 272 -17.75 4.07 22.04
C LYS A 272 -18.73 3.72 20.91
N LYS A 273 -18.93 4.63 19.96
CA LYS A 273 -19.80 4.42 18.80
C LYS A 273 -19.34 3.24 17.95
N VAL A 274 -18.04 3.20 17.63
CA VAL A 274 -17.41 2.10 16.85
C VAL A 274 -17.54 0.78 17.60
N LEU A 275 -17.10 0.69 18.86
CA LEU A 275 -17.16 -0.56 19.62
C LEU A 275 -18.59 -1.10 19.74
N LYS A 276 -19.57 -0.21 19.95
CA LYS A 276 -20.99 -0.57 19.96
C LYS A 276 -21.49 -1.06 18.60
N ALA A 277 -21.13 -0.39 17.50
CA ALA A 277 -21.60 -0.75 16.16
C ALA A 277 -21.13 -2.15 15.73
N TYR A 278 -19.93 -2.54 16.14
CA TYR A 278 -19.34 -3.85 15.83
C TYR A 278 -19.68 -4.94 16.84
N ASP A 279 -20.48 -4.65 17.86
CA ASP A 279 -20.72 -5.56 19.00
C ASP A 279 -19.41 -6.12 19.58
N ALA A 280 -18.43 -5.22 19.75
CA ALA A 280 -17.05 -5.59 20.04
C ALA A 280 -16.71 -5.61 21.53
N ILE A 281 -17.69 -5.47 22.43
CA ILE A 281 -17.48 -5.37 23.88
C ILE A 281 -17.94 -6.67 24.53
N ASP A 282 -17.04 -7.33 25.26
CA ASP A 282 -17.33 -8.51 26.09
C ASP A 282 -16.60 -8.36 27.43
N GLU A 283 -17.33 -7.97 28.48
CA GLU A 283 -16.77 -7.62 29.79
C GLU A 283 -15.63 -6.58 29.66
N ASP A 284 -14.41 -6.93 30.12
CA ASP A 284 -13.20 -6.10 30.04
C ASP A 284 -12.37 -6.34 28.78
N LEU A 285 -12.88 -7.19 27.88
CA LEU A 285 -12.23 -7.56 26.64
C LEU A 285 -12.94 -6.93 25.43
N LEU A 286 -12.15 -6.58 24.42
CA LEU A 286 -12.65 -6.03 23.17
C LEU A 286 -12.25 -6.91 21.99
N TRP A 287 -13.19 -7.13 21.07
CA TRP A 287 -13.00 -7.93 19.87
C TRP A 287 -12.16 -7.19 18.83
N CYS A 288 -11.10 -7.83 18.33
CA CYS A 288 -10.30 -7.34 17.21
C CYS A 288 -10.75 -8.00 15.90
N VAL A 289 -11.29 -7.20 14.98
CA VAL A 289 -11.81 -7.69 13.68
C VAL A 289 -10.72 -8.31 12.80
N ILE A 290 -9.46 -7.89 12.95
CA ILE A 290 -8.34 -8.39 12.13
C ILE A 290 -7.84 -9.75 12.62
N SER A 291 -7.60 -9.91 13.93
CA SER A 291 -7.11 -11.18 14.47
C SER A 291 -8.23 -12.20 14.72
N GLY A 292 -9.47 -11.76 14.92
CA GLY A 292 -10.56 -12.63 15.36
C GLY A 292 -10.38 -13.13 16.78
N LYS A 293 -9.90 -12.26 17.69
CA LYS A 293 -9.69 -12.58 19.10
C LYS A 293 -10.07 -11.40 19.98
N TYR A 294 -10.40 -11.71 21.23
CA TYR A 294 -10.58 -10.74 22.31
C TYR A 294 -9.24 -10.31 22.91
N PHE A 295 -9.12 -9.03 23.24
CA PHE A 295 -7.93 -8.43 23.87
C PHE A 295 -8.34 -7.50 25.00
N PRO A 296 -7.47 -7.28 26.01
CA PRO A 296 -7.72 -6.28 27.04
C PRO A 296 -8.00 -4.91 26.43
N ALA A 297 -9.00 -4.20 26.99
CA ALA A 297 -9.44 -2.90 26.49
C ALA A 297 -8.30 -1.86 26.34
N SER A 298 -7.26 -1.96 27.17
CA SER A 298 -6.05 -1.11 27.15
C SER A 298 -5.24 -1.22 25.86
N THR A 299 -5.23 -2.40 25.23
CA THR A 299 -4.45 -2.69 24.01
C THR A 299 -5.26 -2.58 22.72
N MET A 300 -6.54 -2.23 22.85
CA MET A 300 -7.51 -2.19 21.76
C MET A 300 -7.83 -0.76 21.37
N LYS A 301 -7.97 -0.53 20.07
CA LYS A 301 -8.12 0.80 19.47
C LYS A 301 -9.33 0.81 18.54
N ALA A 302 -10.06 1.91 18.53
CA ALA A 302 -11.02 2.20 17.46
C ALA A 302 -10.25 2.97 16.39
N ALA A 303 -9.60 2.25 15.48
CA ALA A 303 -8.75 2.86 14.48
C ALA A 303 -9.62 3.57 13.43
N HIS A 304 -9.23 4.78 13.07
CA HIS A 304 -9.85 5.48 11.95
C HIS A 304 -9.34 4.89 10.64
N ILE A 305 -10.24 4.63 9.70
CA ILE A 305 -9.88 4.19 8.35
C ILE A 305 -9.31 5.39 7.57
N VAL A 306 -10.11 6.45 7.44
CA VAL A 306 -9.68 7.77 6.99
C VAL A 306 -9.27 8.60 8.19
N ARG A 307 -8.01 9.04 8.19
CA ARG A 307 -7.44 9.77 9.33
C ARG A 307 -8.20 11.05 9.63
N TYR A 308 -8.39 11.31 10.92
CA TYR A 308 -8.96 12.55 11.44
C TYR A 308 -8.28 13.83 10.90
N ASN A 309 -6.97 13.76 10.66
CA ASN A 309 -6.16 14.88 10.18
C ASN A 309 -6.52 15.36 8.77
N LEU A 310 -7.29 14.58 8.00
CA LEU A 310 -7.82 15.01 6.70
C LEU A 310 -8.73 16.25 6.85
N GLY A 311 -9.41 16.38 7.99
CA GLY A 311 -10.37 17.44 8.27
C GLY A 311 -11.72 17.19 7.62
N GLU A 312 -12.79 17.50 8.35
CA GLU A 312 -14.16 17.26 7.90
C GLU A 312 -14.53 18.03 6.60
N PRO A 313 -14.08 19.29 6.37
CA PRO A 313 -14.31 19.96 5.09
C PRO A 313 -13.72 19.20 3.90
N SER A 314 -12.47 18.74 4.01
CA SER A 314 -11.83 17.92 2.97
C SER A 314 -12.53 16.58 2.82
N ALA A 315 -12.93 15.96 3.93
CA ALA A 315 -13.66 14.69 3.90
C ALA A 315 -15.03 14.84 3.20
N ARG A 316 -15.77 15.93 3.43
CA ARG A 316 -17.02 16.22 2.70
C ARG A 316 -16.78 16.52 1.23
N HIS A 317 -15.73 17.26 0.93
CA HIS A 317 -15.34 17.52 -0.46
C HIS A 317 -15.04 16.21 -1.19
N LEU A 318 -14.34 15.29 -0.53
CA LEU A 318 -13.99 13.98 -1.08
C LEU A 318 -15.21 13.07 -1.17
N PHE A 319 -15.89 12.82 -0.07
CA PHE A 319 -16.87 11.73 0.08
C PHE A 319 -18.34 12.18 -0.08
N GLY A 320 -18.57 13.44 -0.43
CA GLY A 320 -19.89 14.06 -0.55
C GLY A 320 -20.47 14.51 0.80
N PRO A 321 -21.78 14.76 0.88
CA PRO A 321 -22.45 15.04 2.15
C PRO A 321 -22.39 13.82 3.10
N PRO A 322 -22.20 14.02 4.41
CA PRO A 322 -22.16 12.92 5.36
C PRO A 322 -23.56 12.31 5.51
N GLY A 323 -23.62 10.99 5.70
CA GLY A 323 -24.87 10.28 5.95
C GLY A 323 -25.43 10.45 7.37
N ASP A 324 -24.63 10.99 8.29
CA ASP A 324 -25.00 11.24 9.67
C ASP A 324 -24.53 12.63 10.15
N LYS A 325 -25.00 13.05 11.32
CA LYS A 325 -24.68 14.34 11.94
C LYS A 325 -23.23 14.42 12.49
N ASP A 326 -22.57 13.29 12.65
CA ASP A 326 -21.22 13.22 13.21
C ASP A 326 -20.16 13.46 12.13
N GLY A 327 -20.56 13.51 10.85
CA GLY A 327 -19.68 13.77 9.73
C GLY A 327 -19.00 12.51 9.22
N HIS A 328 -18.09 12.65 8.26
CA HIS A 328 -17.35 11.49 7.73
C HIS A 328 -16.36 10.94 8.74
N LEU A 329 -15.61 11.83 9.39
CA LEU A 329 -14.45 11.42 10.19
C LEU A 329 -14.85 10.72 11.48
N MET A 330 -15.96 11.13 12.11
CA MET A 330 -16.45 10.58 13.39
C MET A 330 -17.61 9.59 13.21
N SER A 331 -17.89 9.16 11.98
CA SER A 331 -18.85 8.10 11.69
C SER A 331 -18.27 6.74 12.11
N ASP A 332 -19.09 5.86 12.69
CA ASP A 332 -18.69 4.48 13.02
C ASP A 332 -18.27 3.67 11.79
N LYS A 333 -18.80 4.02 10.61
CA LYS A 333 -18.39 3.47 9.32
C LYS A 333 -16.94 3.77 8.96
N ASN A 334 -16.36 4.83 9.54
CA ASN A 334 -14.94 5.21 9.41
C ASN A 334 -14.06 4.59 10.52
N GLY A 335 -14.60 3.71 11.35
CA GLY A 335 -13.87 3.05 12.43
C GLY A 335 -13.82 1.54 12.30
N ILE A 336 -12.73 0.95 12.79
CA ILE A 336 -12.54 -0.51 12.91
C ILE A 336 -11.89 -0.82 14.27
N PRO A 337 -12.51 -1.69 15.12
CA PRO A 337 -11.88 -2.19 16.35
C PRO A 337 -10.66 -3.07 16.06
N MET A 338 -9.45 -2.62 16.39
CA MET A 338 -8.25 -3.41 16.15
C MET A 338 -7.21 -3.31 17.27
N TYR A 339 -6.42 -4.36 17.40
CA TYR A 339 -5.27 -4.41 18.30
C TYR A 339 -4.26 -3.32 17.92
N GLU A 340 -3.69 -2.64 18.91
CA GLU A 340 -2.84 -1.45 18.70
C GLU A 340 -1.66 -1.67 17.74
N ARG A 341 -1.10 -2.89 17.68
CA ARG A 341 -0.01 -3.20 16.74
C ARG A 341 -0.48 -3.23 15.29
N TYR A 342 -1.72 -3.66 15.05
CA TYR A 342 -2.33 -3.61 13.73
C TYR A 342 -2.73 -2.19 13.36
N GLU A 343 -3.27 -1.40 14.31
CA GLU A 343 -3.52 0.03 14.09
C GLU A 343 -2.22 0.71 13.64
N LYS A 344 -1.13 0.52 14.38
CA LYS A 344 0.17 1.08 14.02
C LYS A 344 0.61 0.68 12.61
N ALA A 345 0.53 -0.60 12.27
CA ALA A 345 0.94 -1.08 10.95
C ALA A 345 0.02 -0.58 9.81
N PHE A 346 -1.28 -0.48 10.05
CA PHE A 346 -2.24 0.13 9.11
C PHE A 346 -1.95 1.62 8.91
N ASP A 347 -1.72 2.34 10.01
CA ASP A 347 -1.33 3.74 10.00
C ASP A 347 -0.02 3.98 9.23
N ASP A 348 0.98 3.12 9.42
CA ASP A 348 2.28 3.21 8.78
C ASP A 348 2.28 2.74 7.31
N ALA A 349 1.09 2.47 6.73
CA ALA A 349 0.93 1.95 5.36
C ALA A 349 1.66 0.61 5.13
N ARG A 350 1.75 -0.22 6.18
CA ARG A 350 2.30 -1.58 6.14
C ARG A 350 1.21 -2.64 6.01
N LEU A 351 -0.02 -2.30 6.36
CA LEU A 351 -1.21 -3.11 6.15
C LEU A 351 -2.22 -2.34 5.32
N VAL A 352 -2.92 -3.05 4.44
CA VAL A 352 -4.13 -2.57 3.78
C VAL A 352 -5.25 -3.57 3.98
N ILE A 353 -6.48 -3.09 3.86
CA ILE A 353 -7.68 -3.92 3.90
C ILE A 353 -8.31 -3.86 2.51
N VAL A 354 -8.47 -5.01 1.89
CA VAL A 354 -8.97 -5.19 0.53
C VAL A 354 -10.14 -6.16 0.54
N PRO A 355 -10.99 -6.21 -0.50
CA PRO A 355 -12.07 -7.17 -0.58
C PRO A 355 -11.57 -8.60 -0.55
N ASP A 356 -12.32 -9.47 0.11
CA ASP A 356 -12.13 -10.91 0.06
C ASP A 356 -13.17 -11.53 -0.87
N GLY A 357 -12.93 -11.38 -2.18
CA GLY A 357 -13.86 -11.80 -3.23
C GLY A 357 -14.85 -10.69 -3.61
N ASP A 358 -16.14 -10.94 -3.39
CA ASP A 358 -17.21 -10.03 -3.77
C ASP A 358 -17.35 -8.89 -2.74
N SER A 359 -16.98 -7.67 -3.14
CA SER A 359 -16.99 -6.50 -2.26
C SER A 359 -18.40 -6.11 -1.80
N GLU A 360 -19.45 -6.48 -2.55
CA GLU A 360 -20.84 -6.20 -2.18
C GLU A 360 -21.29 -6.96 -0.93
N LYS A 361 -20.66 -8.11 -0.66
CA LYS A 361 -20.93 -8.91 0.55
C LYS A 361 -20.25 -8.36 1.80
N GLY A 362 -19.42 -7.31 1.65
CA GLY A 362 -18.64 -6.76 2.75
C GLY A 362 -17.66 -7.77 3.36
N CYS A 363 -17.17 -8.71 2.55
CA CYS A 363 -16.09 -9.61 2.91
C CYS A 363 -14.76 -8.88 2.68
N TRP A 364 -13.93 -8.79 3.71
CA TRP A 364 -12.68 -8.05 3.69
C TRP A 364 -11.55 -8.94 4.17
N LYS A 365 -10.35 -8.76 3.62
CA LYS A 365 -9.11 -9.40 4.08
C LYS A 365 -8.03 -8.36 4.30
N VAL A 366 -7.10 -8.66 5.21
CA VAL A 366 -5.90 -7.83 5.42
C VAL A 366 -4.77 -8.32 4.53
N TYR A 367 -4.01 -7.39 3.98
CA TYR A 367 -2.82 -7.67 3.19
C TYR A 367 -1.62 -6.93 3.76
N CYS A 368 -0.51 -7.64 3.95
CA CYS A 368 0.75 -7.05 4.38
C CYS A 368 1.48 -6.49 3.16
N LEU A 369 1.77 -5.19 3.17
CA LEU A 369 2.56 -4.51 2.14
C LEU A 369 4.08 -4.64 2.38
N ASP A 370 4.48 -5.03 3.59
CA ASP A 370 5.87 -5.40 3.87
C ASP A 370 6.10 -6.87 3.51
N ASP A 371 7.37 -7.24 3.34
CA ASP A 371 7.76 -8.63 3.19
C ASP A 371 7.32 -9.44 4.44
N PRO A 372 6.35 -10.37 4.29
CA PRO A 372 5.80 -11.10 5.42
C PRO A 372 6.84 -12.02 6.10
N ASP A 373 7.95 -12.33 5.43
CA ASP A 373 9.06 -13.11 5.98
C ASP A 373 9.94 -12.35 6.97
N THR A 374 9.92 -11.02 6.90
CA THR A 374 10.78 -10.19 7.78
C THR A 374 10.28 -10.18 9.23
N HIS A 375 9.07 -10.64 9.48
CA HIS A 375 8.46 -10.61 10.79
C HIS A 375 8.61 -11.94 11.53
N LYS A 376 9.15 -11.87 12.75
CA LYS A 376 9.21 -13.03 13.64
C LYS A 376 7.78 -13.48 13.99
N PRO A 377 7.46 -14.79 13.90
CA PRO A 377 6.15 -15.29 14.28
C PRO A 377 5.89 -14.99 15.76
N SER A 378 4.69 -14.51 16.05
CA SER A 378 4.21 -14.25 17.41
C SER A 378 3.21 -15.33 17.80
N LYS A 379 3.45 -16.03 18.91
CA LYS A 379 2.53 -17.08 19.39
C LYS A 379 1.17 -16.52 19.83
N ALA A 380 1.13 -15.27 20.27
CA ALA A 380 -0.09 -14.67 20.82
C ALA A 380 -1.04 -14.16 19.72
N VAL A 381 -0.48 -13.54 18.69
CA VAL A 381 -1.23 -12.71 17.73
C VAL A 381 -0.70 -12.95 16.31
N PRO A 382 -1.55 -13.29 15.33
CA PRO A 382 -1.13 -13.50 13.94
C PRO A 382 -0.36 -12.28 13.40
N PHE A 383 0.79 -12.52 12.79
CA PHE A 383 1.60 -11.47 12.17
C PHE A 383 2.38 -12.03 10.98
N GLY A 384 2.90 -11.16 10.10
CA GLY A 384 3.64 -11.58 8.91
C GLY A 384 2.79 -12.47 8.00
N ARG A 385 3.28 -13.68 7.70
CA ARG A 385 2.59 -14.65 6.82
C ARG A 385 1.22 -15.08 7.33
N GLU A 386 1.02 -15.20 8.64
CA GLU A 386 -0.27 -15.63 9.21
C GLU A 386 -1.35 -14.55 9.12
N LEU A 387 -0.91 -13.29 9.03
CA LEU A 387 -1.80 -12.15 8.90
C LEU A 387 -2.10 -11.84 7.43
N HIS A 388 -1.13 -12.04 6.54
CA HIS A 388 -1.26 -11.75 5.12
C HIS A 388 -2.34 -12.62 4.46
N GLY A 389 -3.35 -11.97 3.87
CA GLY A 389 -4.49 -12.62 3.22
C GLY A 389 -5.59 -13.09 4.19
N ARG A 390 -5.48 -12.78 5.49
CA ARG A 390 -6.46 -13.21 6.49
C ARG A 390 -7.76 -12.42 6.35
N SER A 391 -8.89 -13.11 6.26
CA SER A 391 -10.22 -12.51 6.28
C SER A 391 -10.53 -11.87 7.63
N LEU A 392 -11.14 -10.69 7.62
CA LEU A 392 -11.64 -10.01 8.81
C LEU A 392 -12.84 -10.77 9.40
N GLN A 393 -12.92 -10.83 10.72
CA GLN A 393 -13.94 -11.56 11.46
C GLN A 393 -14.86 -10.58 12.20
N PHE A 394 -16.05 -10.32 11.67
CA PHE A 394 -17.05 -9.43 12.26
C PHE A 394 -17.98 -10.19 13.20
N GLN A 395 -18.38 -9.60 14.33
CA GLN A 395 -19.32 -10.21 15.29
C GLN A 395 -20.79 -10.10 14.87
N ASN A 396 -21.10 -9.17 13.97
CA ASN A 396 -22.45 -8.92 13.47
C ASN A 396 -22.40 -8.54 11.97
N ASP A 397 -23.51 -8.05 11.40
CA ASP A 397 -23.60 -7.63 10.00
C ASP A 397 -23.04 -6.22 9.73
N PHE A 398 -22.57 -5.51 10.75
CA PHE A 398 -21.97 -4.19 10.55
C PHE A 398 -20.64 -4.31 9.80
N ARG A 399 -20.50 -3.50 8.75
CA ARG A 399 -19.27 -3.39 7.97
C ARG A 399 -18.77 -1.95 7.91
N PRO A 400 -17.45 -1.74 7.86
CA PRO A 400 -16.88 -0.44 7.53
C PRO A 400 -17.36 0.00 6.15
N SER A 401 -17.37 1.30 5.90
CA SER A 401 -17.69 1.78 4.55
C SER A 401 -16.56 1.42 3.59
N SER A 402 -16.89 0.72 2.50
CA SER A 402 -15.96 0.43 1.41
C SER A 402 -15.22 1.67 0.93
N ARG A 403 -15.88 2.85 0.97
CA ARG A 403 -15.30 4.13 0.52
C ARG A 403 -14.08 4.59 1.28
N TYR A 404 -14.13 4.38 2.58
CA TYR A 404 -13.04 4.73 3.46
C TYR A 404 -11.90 3.74 3.27
N LEU A 405 -12.22 2.44 3.13
CA LEU A 405 -11.22 1.40 2.89
C LEU A 405 -10.48 1.63 1.56
N TYR A 406 -11.20 1.94 0.48
CA TYR A 406 -10.60 2.20 -0.82
C TYR A 406 -9.70 3.44 -0.78
N PHE A 407 -10.15 4.52 -0.16
CA PHE A 407 -9.32 5.72 0.01
C PHE A 407 -8.06 5.42 0.84
N ALA A 408 -8.18 4.69 1.95
CA ALA A 408 -7.04 4.31 2.78
C ALA A 408 -6.05 3.40 2.04
N PHE A 409 -6.55 2.47 1.20
CA PHE A 409 -5.74 1.66 0.29
C PHE A 409 -4.94 2.57 -0.65
N CYS A 410 -5.63 3.44 -1.39
CA CYS A 410 -5.00 4.38 -2.33
C CYS A 410 -3.93 5.24 -1.67
N MET A 411 -4.23 5.83 -0.52
CA MET A 411 -3.29 6.66 0.24
C MET A 411 -2.09 5.86 0.74
N SER A 412 -2.26 4.58 1.11
CA SER A 412 -1.16 3.72 1.53
C SER A 412 -0.20 3.45 0.38
N ILE A 413 -0.71 3.11 -0.80
CA ILE A 413 0.09 2.87 -2.00
C ILE A 413 0.82 4.15 -2.43
N LEU A 414 0.11 5.28 -2.52
CA LEU A 414 0.72 6.57 -2.88
C LEU A 414 1.80 7.00 -1.90
N ARG A 415 1.62 6.77 -0.59
CA ARG A 415 2.65 7.06 0.41
C ARG A 415 3.90 6.22 0.18
N LYS A 416 3.76 4.92 -0.07
CA LYS A 416 4.91 4.05 -0.35
C LYS A 416 5.62 4.45 -1.64
N GLN A 417 4.87 4.77 -2.69
CA GLN A 417 5.40 5.28 -3.96
C GLN A 417 6.16 6.59 -3.76
N ARG A 418 5.55 7.56 -3.07
CA ARG A 418 6.12 8.89 -2.83
C ARG A 418 7.43 8.85 -2.05
N HIS A 419 7.56 7.88 -1.14
CA HIS A 419 8.76 7.65 -0.34
C HIS A 419 9.69 6.58 -0.92
N GLU A 420 9.43 6.12 -2.16
CA GLU A 420 10.25 5.13 -2.87
C GLU A 420 10.54 3.85 -2.05
N VAL A 421 9.56 3.41 -1.26
CA VAL A 421 9.74 2.26 -0.36
C VAL A 421 10.06 1.01 -1.18
N PRO A 422 11.20 0.31 -0.97
CA PRO A 422 11.57 -0.84 -1.79
C PRO A 422 10.44 -1.86 -1.93
N GLY A 423 10.11 -2.24 -3.16
CA GLY A 423 9.04 -3.19 -3.46
C GLY A 423 7.65 -2.57 -3.63
N TRP A 424 7.47 -1.24 -3.49
CA TRP A 424 6.17 -0.56 -3.59
C TRP A 424 5.39 -0.89 -4.87
N TRP A 425 6.07 -1.16 -5.99
CA TRP A 425 5.45 -1.54 -7.26
C TRP A 425 4.74 -2.90 -7.22
N ARG A 426 5.05 -3.77 -6.23
CA ARG A 426 4.35 -5.06 -6.05
C ARG A 426 3.01 -4.88 -5.33
N ASP A 427 2.86 -3.79 -4.59
CA ASP A 427 1.67 -3.50 -3.79
C ASP A 427 0.44 -3.16 -4.66
N TYR A 428 0.63 -2.89 -5.96
CA TYR A 428 -0.46 -2.74 -6.93
C TYR A 428 -1.09 -4.08 -7.34
N LEU A 429 -0.39 -5.19 -7.12
CA LEU A 429 -0.77 -6.52 -7.63
C LEU A 429 -1.57 -7.34 -6.62
N VAL A 430 -1.89 -6.77 -5.47
CA VAL A 430 -2.51 -7.47 -4.32
C VAL A 430 -3.80 -8.22 -4.67
N ASP A 431 -4.55 -7.77 -5.69
CA ASP A 431 -5.71 -8.49 -6.24
C ASP A 431 -5.71 -8.51 -7.79
N GLY A 432 -4.52 -8.40 -8.38
CA GLY A 432 -4.33 -8.24 -9.82
C GLY A 432 -4.48 -6.78 -10.30
N PRO A 433 -3.82 -6.40 -11.40
CA PRO A 433 -3.89 -5.04 -11.92
C PRO A 433 -5.34 -4.69 -12.33
N GLY A 434 -5.82 -3.53 -11.88
CA GLY A 434 -6.95 -2.84 -12.49
C GLY A 434 -8.35 -3.17 -11.97
N LYS A 435 -8.56 -4.15 -11.07
CA LYS A 435 -9.91 -4.40 -10.53
C LYS A 435 -10.21 -3.46 -9.37
N VAL A 436 -10.66 -2.25 -9.71
CA VAL A 436 -11.17 -1.36 -8.67
C VAL A 436 -12.47 -1.92 -8.11
N TRP A 437 -12.56 -1.93 -6.80
CA TRP A 437 -13.65 -2.51 -6.03
C TRP A 437 -14.46 -1.48 -5.24
N ALA A 438 -14.19 -0.20 -5.48
CA ALA A 438 -15.08 0.87 -5.03
C ALA A 438 -16.44 0.71 -5.72
N THR A 439 -17.52 0.74 -4.94
CA THR A 439 -18.88 0.73 -5.48
C THR A 439 -19.11 2.00 -6.32
N PRO A 440 -19.62 1.91 -7.56
CA PRO A 440 -19.99 3.08 -8.35
C PRO A 440 -21.02 3.94 -7.61
N GLY A 441 -20.78 5.25 -7.50
CA GLY A 441 -21.66 6.19 -6.80
C GLY A 441 -20.98 7.54 -6.53
N THR A 442 -21.66 8.46 -5.83
CA THR A 442 -21.11 9.76 -5.37
C THR A 442 -20.08 9.57 -4.24
N TYR A 443 -19.07 8.75 -4.51
CA TYR A 443 -18.28 8.01 -3.53
C TYR A 443 -16.96 8.72 -3.21
N LEU A 444 -16.32 9.17 -4.29
CA LEU A 444 -15.33 10.22 -4.33
C LEU A 444 -15.74 11.17 -5.45
N ARG A 445 -15.45 12.48 -5.33
CA ARG A 445 -15.56 13.37 -6.50
C ARG A 445 -14.87 12.70 -7.69
N THR A 446 -15.59 12.60 -8.81
CA THR A 446 -15.15 11.87 -10.00
C THR A 446 -13.74 12.32 -10.38
N SER A 447 -13.48 13.63 -10.39
CA SER A 447 -12.16 14.21 -10.65
C SER A 447 -11.06 13.68 -9.71
N THR A 448 -11.31 13.55 -8.41
CA THR A 448 -10.35 12.95 -7.47
C THR A 448 -10.16 11.46 -7.71
N LEU A 449 -11.26 10.74 -7.93
CA LEU A 449 -11.20 9.30 -8.19
C LEU A 449 -10.44 9.00 -9.48
N ARG A 450 -10.64 9.82 -10.52
CA ARG A 450 -9.88 9.79 -11.78
C ARG A 450 -8.41 10.04 -11.53
N LYS A 451 -8.04 11.10 -10.79
CA LYS A 451 -6.64 11.38 -10.41
C LYS A 451 -6.02 10.20 -9.66
N LEU A 452 -6.74 9.59 -8.72
CA LEU A 452 -6.25 8.41 -7.99
C LEU A 452 -6.12 7.18 -8.90
N ALA A 453 -7.10 6.91 -9.75
CA ALA A 453 -7.09 5.78 -10.68
C ALA A 453 -5.99 5.92 -11.74
N HIS A 454 -5.76 7.13 -12.22
CA HIS A 454 -4.70 7.48 -13.14
C HIS A 454 -3.32 7.29 -12.50
N GLN A 455 -3.13 7.81 -11.28
CA GLN A 455 -1.82 7.76 -10.60
C GLN A 455 -1.50 6.40 -9.97
N ILE A 456 -2.51 5.66 -9.48
CA ILE A 456 -2.34 4.39 -8.77
C ILE A 456 -2.70 3.20 -9.66
N GLY A 457 -3.80 3.28 -10.41
CA GLY A 457 -4.27 2.19 -11.24
C GLY A 457 -3.53 2.08 -12.57
N HIS A 458 -2.70 3.07 -12.93
CA HIS A 458 -2.09 3.20 -14.26
C HIS A 458 -3.13 3.06 -15.39
N MET A 459 -4.35 3.53 -15.11
CA MET A 459 -5.47 3.42 -16.03
C MET A 459 -5.33 4.47 -17.12
N THR A 460 -5.60 4.05 -18.36
CA THR A 460 -5.82 4.95 -19.50
C THR A 460 -7.02 5.86 -19.26
N GLU A 461 -7.11 6.99 -19.95
CA GLU A 461 -8.25 7.92 -19.79
C GLU A 461 -9.60 7.22 -20.09
N GLU A 462 -9.61 6.29 -21.03
CA GLU A 462 -10.78 5.47 -21.34
C GLU A 462 -11.16 4.53 -20.19
N GLU A 463 -10.18 3.84 -19.60
CA GLU A 463 -10.41 2.97 -18.44
C GLU A 463 -10.85 3.77 -17.21
N VAL A 464 -10.25 4.95 -17.01
CA VAL A 464 -10.63 5.91 -15.96
C VAL A 464 -12.06 6.40 -16.16
N ALA A 465 -12.48 6.70 -17.40
CA ALA A 465 -13.83 7.12 -17.71
C ALA A 465 -14.87 6.01 -17.48
N VAL A 466 -14.51 4.75 -17.76
CA VAL A 466 -15.34 3.59 -17.45
C VAL A 466 -15.40 3.34 -15.94
N PHE A 467 -14.28 3.52 -15.24
CA PHE A 467 -14.16 3.26 -13.82
C PHE A 467 -14.86 4.33 -12.95
N ALA A 468 -14.69 5.59 -13.30
CA ALA A 468 -15.31 6.74 -12.66
C ALA A 468 -16.25 7.43 -13.67
N PRO A 469 -17.38 6.80 -14.02
CA PRO A 469 -18.34 7.36 -14.96
C PRO A 469 -19.02 8.55 -14.31
N GLY A 470 -18.57 9.74 -14.70
CA GLY A 470 -19.20 11.00 -14.38
C GLY A 470 -19.36 11.79 -15.67
N PRO A 471 -20.33 12.71 -15.74
CA PRO A 471 -20.50 13.52 -16.94
C PRO A 471 -19.18 14.22 -17.25
N ALA A 472 -18.64 14.04 -18.46
CA ALA A 472 -17.44 14.72 -18.96
C ALA A 472 -17.57 16.27 -19.00
N ARG A 473 -18.67 16.81 -18.44
CA ARG A 473 -19.03 18.22 -18.36
C ARG A 473 -19.03 18.76 -16.93
N GLU A 474 -18.95 17.94 -15.88
CA GLU A 474 -18.68 18.45 -14.52
C GLU A 474 -17.24 18.98 -14.39
N ASP A 475 -16.31 18.50 -15.22
CA ASP A 475 -14.93 19.02 -15.31
C ASP A 475 -14.85 20.40 -16.01
N LYS A 476 -15.99 20.98 -16.40
CA LYS A 476 -16.12 22.35 -16.94
C LYS A 476 -17.00 23.23 -16.06
N ASP A 477 -17.21 22.87 -14.79
CA ASP A 477 -17.51 23.92 -13.84
C ASP A 477 -16.23 24.77 -13.72
N ASP A 478 -16.22 25.94 -14.35
CA ASP A 478 -15.16 26.95 -14.19
C ASP A 478 -14.94 27.34 -12.70
N ASN A 479 -15.78 26.84 -11.79
CA ASN A 479 -15.66 26.91 -10.35
C ASN A 479 -14.80 25.81 -9.71
N GLU A 480 -14.38 24.73 -10.39
CA GLU A 480 -13.51 23.73 -9.76
C GLU A 480 -12.17 24.33 -9.36
N ASP A 481 -11.62 25.20 -10.21
CA ASP A 481 -10.44 26.00 -9.87
C ASP A 481 -10.72 26.98 -8.73
N GLU A 482 -11.92 27.55 -8.62
CA GLU A 482 -12.30 28.42 -7.49
C GLU A 482 -12.50 27.65 -6.18
N ASP A 483 -13.14 26.48 -6.20
CA ASP A 483 -13.34 25.60 -5.04
C ASP A 483 -12.00 25.03 -4.57
N MET A 484 -11.14 24.63 -5.51
CA MET A 484 -9.79 24.14 -5.21
C MET A 484 -8.88 25.26 -4.73
N LYS A 485 -8.98 26.45 -5.32
CA LYS A 485 -8.31 27.65 -4.82
C LYS A 485 -8.84 28.02 -3.45
N SER A 486 -10.14 27.91 -3.20
CA SER A 486 -10.76 28.14 -1.89
C SER A 486 -10.31 27.12 -0.85
N LEU A 487 -10.18 25.83 -1.21
CA LEU A 487 -9.60 24.80 -0.35
C LEU A 487 -8.12 25.14 -0.07
N ARG A 488 -7.34 25.45 -1.11
CA ARG A 488 -5.93 25.83 -1.00
C ARG A 488 -5.73 27.08 -0.15
N ASP A 489 -6.56 28.10 -0.35
CA ASP A 489 -6.56 29.37 0.38
C ASP A 489 -7.03 29.16 1.82
N SER A 490 -8.00 28.28 2.08
CA SER A 490 -8.41 27.89 3.42
C SER A 490 -7.30 27.13 4.15
N VAL A 491 -6.58 26.26 3.44
CA VAL A 491 -5.42 25.54 3.98
C VAL A 491 -4.26 26.51 4.26
N ILE A 492 -3.99 27.44 3.35
CA ILE A 492 -2.95 28.47 3.50
C ILE A 492 -3.32 29.43 4.64
N ALA A 493 -4.57 29.89 4.72
CA ALA A 493 -5.06 30.76 5.79
C ALA A 493 -4.98 30.05 7.15
N PHE A 494 -5.34 28.76 7.22
CA PHE A 494 -5.15 27.94 8.41
C PHE A 494 -3.67 27.80 8.79
N HIS A 495 -2.75 27.72 7.82
CA HIS A 495 -1.30 27.74 8.07
C HIS A 495 -0.85 29.11 8.59
N GLN A 496 -1.34 30.20 8.02
CA GLN A 496 -0.96 31.56 8.43
C GLN A 496 -1.49 31.94 9.82
N GLN A 497 -2.68 31.46 10.20
CA GLN A 497 -3.27 31.72 11.51
C GLN A 497 -2.64 30.89 12.64
N ASN A 498 -2.07 29.71 12.33
CA ASN A 498 -1.49 28.81 13.32
C ASN A 498 0.05 28.77 13.28
N SER A 499 0.70 29.50 12.37
CA SER A 499 2.13 29.75 12.46
C SER A 499 2.38 30.66 13.67
N PRO A 500 3.17 30.23 14.67
CA PRO A 500 3.62 31.13 15.72
C PRO A 500 4.47 32.19 15.03
N THR A 501 3.92 33.40 14.90
CA THR A 501 4.74 34.58 14.62
C THR A 501 5.87 34.56 15.65
N PRO A 502 7.15 34.57 15.23
CA PRO A 502 8.21 34.80 16.18
C PRO A 502 7.90 36.17 16.77
N ALA A 503 7.42 36.19 18.02
CA ALA A 503 7.44 37.40 18.79
C ALA A 503 8.91 37.81 18.80
N THR A 504 9.25 38.82 18.02
CA THR A 504 10.45 39.61 18.17
C THR A 504 10.33 40.26 19.54
N HIS A 505 10.62 39.47 20.57
CA HIS A 505 10.79 39.94 21.92
C HIS A 505 12.11 40.70 21.90
N ARG A 506 11.94 42.00 21.68
CA ARG A 506 12.95 43.03 21.85
C ARG A 506 13.47 42.89 23.28
N ASP A 507 14.78 42.68 23.37
CA ASP A 507 15.58 42.77 24.59
C ASP A 507 15.23 44.05 25.35
N GLU A 508 14.48 43.93 26.43
CA GLU A 508 14.50 44.90 27.53
C GLU A 508 14.79 44.16 28.83
N ARG A 509 16.06 44.30 29.22
CA ARG A 509 16.61 44.13 30.56
C ARG A 509 15.60 44.46 31.66
N LEU A 510 15.25 43.49 32.51
CA LEU A 510 14.93 43.75 33.91
C LEU A 510 15.50 42.64 34.82
N SER A 511 16.51 43.07 35.59
CA SER A 511 16.97 42.64 36.91
C SER A 511 16.32 41.42 37.58
N GLU A 512 17.14 40.41 37.86
CA GLU A 512 17.67 40.13 39.21
C GLU A 512 16.73 40.43 40.39
N ARG A 513 15.95 39.43 40.86
CA ARG A 513 15.87 39.08 42.30
C ARG A 513 15.04 37.82 42.61
N ASP A 514 15.49 37.18 43.68
CA ASP A 514 14.79 36.33 44.64
C ASP A 514 14.67 34.82 44.42
N LYS A 515 15.72 34.18 44.93
CA LYS A 515 15.72 32.92 45.69
C LYS A 515 14.55 32.83 46.69
N ARG A 516 13.89 31.67 46.70
CA ARG A 516 13.30 30.89 47.81
C ARG A 516 12.67 29.68 47.10
N GLY A 517 13.17 28.45 47.25
CA GLY A 517 13.32 27.75 48.51
C GLY A 517 11.97 27.08 48.81
N ASP A 518 11.77 25.85 48.34
CA ASP A 518 10.96 24.89 49.10
C ASP A 518 11.40 23.46 48.79
N GLU A 519 11.74 22.79 49.89
CA GLU A 519 12.12 21.39 50.01
C GLU A 519 10.86 20.55 50.26
N SER A 520 11.06 19.23 50.27
CA SER A 520 10.24 18.22 50.94
C SER A 520 9.04 17.65 50.20
N GLY A 521 9.00 16.31 50.18
CA GLY A 521 7.90 15.50 49.71
C GLY A 521 8.33 14.08 49.31
N GLU A 522 9.20 13.45 50.11
CA GLU A 522 9.31 11.98 50.16
C GLU A 522 8.08 11.47 50.90
N GLU A 523 7.27 10.63 50.26
CA GLU A 523 6.35 9.72 50.95
C GLU A 523 6.48 8.34 50.28
N ASP A 524 7.10 7.45 51.05
CA ASP A 524 7.15 6.00 50.88
C ASP A 524 5.82 5.35 51.34
N GLU A 525 5.71 4.06 51.05
CA GLU A 525 4.83 3.02 51.67
C GLU A 525 3.35 3.01 51.23
N GLU A 526 2.89 1.89 50.65
CA GLU A 526 2.54 0.67 51.40
C GLU A 526 2.27 -0.50 50.45
N ASP A 527 2.80 -1.65 50.84
CA ASP A 527 2.47 -2.99 50.36
C ASP A 527 1.04 -3.36 50.79
N GLU A 528 0.23 -3.92 49.88
CA GLU A 528 -0.86 -4.82 50.26
C GLU A 528 -0.83 -6.09 49.42
N GLU A 529 -0.40 -7.14 50.11
CA GLU A 529 -0.52 -8.55 49.78
C GLU A 529 -1.94 -9.02 50.12
N TYR A 530 -2.71 -9.52 49.13
CA TYR A 530 -3.78 -10.53 49.31
C TYR A 530 -4.05 -11.31 48.03
#